data_AF-A0A5J4PIA0-F1
#
_entry.id   AF-A0A5J4PIA0-F1
#
_cell.length_a   1.000
_cell.length_b   1.000
_cell.length_c   1.000
_cell.angle_alpha   90.00
_cell.angle_beta   90.00
_cell.angle_gamma   90.00
#
_symmetry.space_group_name_H-M   'P 1'
#
loop_
_entity.id
_entity.type
_entity.pdbx_description
1 polymer ?
#
loop_
_entity_poly.entity_id
_entity_poly.type
_entity_poly.pdbx_seq_one_letter_code
_entity_poly.pdbx_strand_id
1 'polypeptide(L)'
;MLQTREYTSYKFPRDINLLCIVRGYFNIGSFTRYPYFHVLLAHSQFHEIISGILSKTSYPGYGYFLSQGETTWPEAWEINHSECVCIHTSYAGISAWFIKGLAGIEPTVNDSGYRTFTIRPHVIQKLTYAKAGLESPYGLIESAWRKRDNKIIYNVSIPIGSKAKLYLPAPVSRITESGQPLAQVAGRKATDEKDGSILINVESGQYQFEVTTNNAQ
;
A
#
# COMPACT_ATOMS: atom_id res chain seq x y z
N MET A 1 21.42 -30.35 17.55
CA MET A 1 20.09 -30.58 16.94
C MET A 1 19.14 -29.56 17.58
N LEU A 2 19.00 -28.38 16.98
CA LEU A 2 18.15 -27.29 17.51
C LEU A 2 16.79 -27.37 16.81
N GLN A 3 15.75 -27.71 17.56
CA GLN A 3 14.36 -27.70 17.10
C GLN A 3 13.93 -26.27 16.77
N THR A 4 13.60 -26.02 15.51
CA THR A 4 12.87 -24.83 15.07
C THR A 4 11.44 -24.93 15.58
N ARG A 5 11.04 -24.06 16.50
CA ARG A 5 9.63 -23.88 16.87
C ARG A 5 8.92 -23.20 15.72
N GLU A 6 7.82 -23.81 15.27
CA GLU A 6 6.90 -23.25 14.29
C GLU A 6 6.32 -21.92 14.80
N TYR A 7 6.42 -20.89 13.96
CA TYR A 7 5.72 -19.62 14.18
C TYR A 7 4.22 -19.85 13.99
N THR A 8 3.51 -19.97 15.11
CA THR A 8 2.05 -19.97 15.15
C THR A 8 1.53 -18.62 14.68
N SER A 9 0.56 -18.64 13.75
CA SER A 9 -0.12 -17.45 13.23
C SER A 9 -0.76 -16.67 14.39
N TYR A 10 -0.19 -15.53 14.74
CA TYR A 10 -0.79 -14.64 15.74
C TYR A 10 -2.04 -14.01 15.13
N LYS A 11 -3.23 -14.42 15.59
CA LYS A 11 -4.49 -13.76 15.25
C LYS A 11 -4.58 -12.47 16.06
N PHE A 12 -4.39 -11.32 15.41
CA PHE A 12 -4.67 -10.03 16.02
C PHE A 12 -6.14 -10.01 16.52
N PRO A 13 -6.41 -9.58 17.76
CA PRO A 13 -7.77 -9.42 18.26
C PRO A 13 -8.57 -8.50 17.34
N ARG A 14 -9.78 -8.92 16.94
CA ARG A 14 -10.67 -8.13 16.07
C ARG A 14 -11.02 -6.75 16.66
N ASP A 15 -10.87 -6.59 17.97
CA ASP A 15 -11.32 -5.41 18.72
C ASP A 15 -10.28 -4.28 18.81
N ILE A 16 -9.00 -4.52 18.47
CA ILE A 16 -7.98 -3.45 18.41
C ILE A 16 -8.25 -2.45 17.27
N ASN A 17 -9.01 -2.86 16.25
CA ASN A 17 -9.33 -1.99 15.13
C ASN A 17 -10.32 -0.88 15.53
N LEU A 18 -11.28 -1.13 16.41
CA LEU A 18 -12.33 -0.13 16.67
C LEU A 18 -11.83 1.09 17.44
N LEU A 19 -10.95 0.92 18.43
CA LEU A 19 -10.46 2.03 19.24
C LEU A 19 -9.48 2.94 18.48
N CYS A 20 -8.61 2.34 17.64
CA CYS A 20 -7.69 3.08 16.78
C CYS A 20 -8.43 3.81 15.64
N ILE A 21 -9.48 3.21 15.07
CA ILE A 21 -10.30 3.83 14.01
C ILE A 21 -11.14 4.99 14.55
N VAL A 22 -11.66 4.90 15.79
CA VAL A 22 -12.59 5.90 16.34
C VAL A 22 -11.87 7.17 16.85
N ARG A 23 -10.56 7.13 17.17
CA ARG A 23 -9.83 8.32 17.66
C ARG A 23 -8.45 8.60 17.04
N GLY A 24 -7.90 7.70 16.22
CA GLY A 24 -6.68 7.92 15.43
C GLY A 24 -5.56 8.61 16.20
N TYR A 25 -5.31 8.19 17.45
CA TYR A 25 -4.37 8.88 18.32
C TYR A 25 -2.99 8.25 18.16
N PHE A 26 -2.10 8.96 17.46
CA PHE A 26 -0.76 8.49 17.15
C PHE A 26 0.23 8.96 18.24
N ASN A 27 0.40 8.12 19.27
CA ASN A 27 1.20 8.44 20.47
C ASN A 27 2.53 7.69 20.53
N ILE A 28 3.32 7.77 19.46
CA ILE A 28 4.65 7.13 19.41
C ILE A 28 5.74 8.17 19.15
N GLY A 29 6.86 8.03 19.87
CA GLY A 29 8.07 8.86 19.72
C GLY A 29 8.87 8.54 18.45
N SER A 30 9.87 9.36 18.14
CA SER A 30 10.65 9.29 16.88
C SER A 30 11.22 7.91 16.57
N PHE A 31 11.86 7.25 17.54
CA PHE A 31 12.53 5.96 17.36
C PHE A 31 11.57 4.81 17.01
N THR A 32 10.34 4.83 17.53
CA THR A 32 9.37 3.74 17.32
C THR A 32 8.55 3.93 16.04
N ARG A 33 8.52 5.13 15.46
CA ARG A 33 7.70 5.43 14.27
C ARG A 33 8.07 4.59 13.06
N TYR A 34 9.35 4.52 12.72
CA TYR A 34 9.81 3.74 11.57
C TYR A 34 9.44 2.25 11.67
N PRO A 35 9.82 1.51 12.74
CA PRO A 35 9.44 0.10 12.85
C PRO A 35 7.92 -0.09 12.97
N TYR A 36 7.20 0.84 13.59
CA TYR A 36 5.74 0.78 13.66
C TYR A 36 5.09 0.88 12.27
N PHE A 37 5.48 1.88 11.45
CA PHE A 37 4.99 1.98 10.08
C PHE A 37 5.40 0.78 9.23
N HIS A 38 6.59 0.22 9.44
CA HIS A 38 6.99 -1.00 8.75
C HIS A 38 6.03 -2.17 9.02
N VAL A 39 5.62 -2.36 10.29
CA VAL A 39 4.62 -3.37 10.67
C VAL A 39 3.25 -3.05 10.07
N LEU A 40 2.80 -1.80 10.13
CA LEU A 40 1.51 -1.43 9.54
C LEU A 40 1.49 -1.63 8.02
N LEU A 41 2.61 -1.39 7.35
CA LEU A 41 2.75 -1.59 5.90
C LEU A 41 2.74 -3.05 5.49
N ALA A 42 3.29 -3.94 6.32
CA ALA A 42 3.37 -5.37 6.03
C ALA A 42 1.99 -6.08 6.02
N HIS A 43 0.94 -5.41 6.48
CA HIS A 43 -0.36 -6.00 6.74
C HIS A 43 -1.46 -5.20 6.06
N SER A 44 -2.06 -5.80 5.03
CA SER A 44 -3.05 -5.18 4.17
C SER A 44 -4.25 -4.59 4.94
N GLN A 45 -4.65 -5.22 6.04
CA GLN A 45 -5.77 -4.78 6.88
C GLN A 45 -5.52 -3.44 7.59
N PHE A 46 -4.28 -2.96 7.67
CA PHE A 46 -3.94 -1.74 8.40
C PHE A 46 -3.84 -0.50 7.49
N HIS A 47 -3.95 -0.63 6.16
CA HIS A 47 -3.86 0.56 5.30
C HIS A 47 -5.00 1.56 5.48
N GLU A 48 -6.21 1.10 5.84
CA GLU A 48 -7.32 1.99 6.23
C GLU A 48 -6.99 2.77 7.51
N ILE A 49 -6.28 2.14 8.45
CA ILE A 49 -5.81 2.80 9.68
C ILE A 49 -4.77 3.87 9.34
N ILE A 50 -3.81 3.55 8.46
CA ILE A 50 -2.81 4.53 8.00
C ILE A 50 -3.49 5.74 7.34
N SER A 51 -4.49 5.49 6.47
CA SER A 51 -5.28 6.56 5.86
C SER A 51 -6.02 7.42 6.90
N GLY A 52 -6.60 6.79 7.92
CA GLY A 52 -7.24 7.48 9.04
C GLY A 52 -6.28 8.38 9.83
N ILE A 53 -5.08 7.89 10.13
CA ILE A 53 -4.03 8.65 10.83
C ILE A 53 -3.59 9.86 10.00
N LEU A 54 -3.39 9.68 8.69
CA LEU A 54 -2.94 10.74 7.79
C LEU A 54 -3.99 11.83 7.58
N SER A 55 -5.26 11.45 7.44
CA SER A 55 -6.35 12.38 7.12
C SER A 55 -6.87 13.18 8.31
N LYS A 56 -6.46 12.83 9.54
CA LYS A 56 -6.84 13.54 10.76
C LYS A 56 -6.16 14.91 10.83
N THR A 57 -6.97 15.97 10.84
CA THR A 57 -6.50 17.37 10.92
C THR A 57 -6.40 17.92 12.34
N SER A 58 -6.99 17.24 13.34
CA SER A 58 -6.85 17.60 14.75
C SER A 58 -5.52 17.11 15.34
N TYR A 59 -4.96 17.86 16.28
CA TYR A 59 -3.78 17.47 17.03
C TYR A 59 -3.94 16.10 17.75
N PRO A 60 -2.89 15.26 17.83
CA PRO A 60 -1.68 15.23 16.99
C PRO A 60 -1.92 14.46 15.68
N GLY A 61 -1.26 14.86 14.57
CA GLY A 61 -1.37 14.14 13.29
C GLY A 61 -0.71 14.85 12.10
N TYR A 62 -0.57 14.14 10.97
CA TYR A 62 -0.01 14.71 9.73
C TYR A 62 -0.92 15.77 9.11
N GLY A 63 -2.23 15.52 9.10
CA GLY A 63 -3.21 16.53 8.66
C GLY A 63 -3.21 17.76 9.57
N TYR A 64 -2.81 17.64 10.83
CA TYR A 64 -2.65 18.79 11.73
C TYR A 64 -1.52 19.70 11.25
N PHE A 65 -0.34 19.16 10.93
CA PHE A 65 0.76 19.95 10.34
C PHE A 65 0.31 20.71 9.10
N LEU A 66 -0.37 20.02 8.16
CA LEU A 66 -0.90 20.66 6.96
C LEU A 66 -1.94 21.76 7.29
N SER A 67 -2.80 21.54 8.29
CA SER A 67 -3.79 22.53 8.72
C SER A 67 -3.18 23.79 9.34
N GLN A 68 -1.95 23.69 9.87
CA GLN A 68 -1.20 24.82 10.44
C GLN A 68 -0.32 25.51 9.38
N GLY A 69 -0.32 25.05 8.12
CA GLY A 69 0.46 25.65 7.04
C GLY A 69 1.91 25.16 6.96
N GLU A 70 2.27 24.09 7.67
CA GLU A 70 3.60 23.50 7.58
C GLU A 70 3.86 22.94 6.17
N THR A 71 5.01 23.32 5.60
CA THR A 71 5.49 22.80 4.31
C THR A 71 6.51 21.68 4.45
N THR A 72 6.92 21.38 5.69
CA THR A 72 7.94 20.38 6.06
C THR A 72 7.47 19.58 7.27
N TRP A 73 8.20 18.53 7.64
CA TRP A 73 7.92 17.74 8.85
C TRP A 73 8.64 18.34 10.06
N PRO A 74 7.95 18.82 11.11
CA PRO A 74 8.61 19.25 12.34
C PRO A 74 9.24 18.08 13.11
N GLU A 75 10.04 18.35 14.14
CA GLU A 75 10.59 17.31 15.03
C GLU A 75 9.53 16.73 15.99
N ALA A 76 8.65 17.59 16.50
CA ALA A 76 7.61 17.27 17.47
C ALA A 76 6.21 17.49 16.87
N TRP A 77 5.18 16.97 17.55
CA TRP A 77 3.79 17.26 17.17
C TRP A 77 3.38 18.69 17.51
N GLU A 78 3.95 19.23 18.60
CA GLU A 78 3.78 20.62 19.02
C GLU A 78 4.59 21.51 18.07
N ILE A 79 3.89 22.37 17.35
CA ILE A 79 4.53 23.37 16.49
C ILE A 79 4.90 24.56 17.36
N ASN A 80 6.19 24.76 17.55
CA ASN A 80 6.75 25.96 18.18
C ASN A 80 7.92 26.45 17.32
N HIS A 81 7.68 27.42 16.44
CA HIS A 81 8.71 27.91 15.53
C HIS A 81 9.91 28.58 16.23
N SER A 82 9.76 29.02 17.49
CA SER A 82 10.88 29.60 18.26
C SER A 82 11.75 28.56 18.95
N GLU A 83 11.27 27.34 19.16
CA GLU A 83 11.95 26.33 19.99
C GLU A 83 12.13 24.96 19.29
N CYS A 84 11.38 24.69 18.22
CA CYS A 84 11.35 23.40 17.55
C CYS A 84 11.96 23.47 16.14
N VAL A 85 12.73 22.45 15.78
CA VAL A 85 13.23 22.26 14.42
C VAL A 85 12.05 21.94 13.49
N CYS A 86 11.76 22.84 12.56
CA CYS A 86 10.62 22.71 11.63
C CYS A 86 10.89 21.76 10.45
N ILE A 87 12.11 21.22 10.34
CA ILE A 87 12.53 20.27 9.29
C ILE A 87 13.28 19.10 9.95
N HIS A 88 12.60 17.97 10.13
CA HIS A 88 13.15 16.77 10.73
C HIS A 88 12.63 15.51 10.04
N THR A 89 13.46 14.47 9.96
CA THR A 89 13.11 13.18 9.30
C THR A 89 12.20 12.28 10.13
N SER A 90 11.79 12.73 11.33
CA SER A 90 11.07 11.93 12.34
C SER A 90 9.71 11.42 11.87
N TYR A 91 9.13 12.07 10.87
CA TYR A 91 7.84 11.72 10.28
C TYR A 91 7.93 11.31 8.80
N ALA A 92 9.14 11.27 8.23
CA ALA A 92 9.32 11.01 6.79
C ALA A 92 8.97 9.57 6.37
N GLY A 93 8.99 8.61 7.31
CA GLY A 93 8.73 7.19 7.03
C GLY A 93 7.35 6.90 6.44
N ILE A 94 6.37 7.80 6.64
CA ILE A 94 5.04 7.67 6.07
C ILE A 94 5.03 7.72 4.54
N SER A 95 6.05 8.35 3.94
CA SER A 95 6.20 8.44 2.48
C SER A 95 6.21 7.05 1.81
N ALA A 96 6.76 6.04 2.49
CA ALA A 96 6.80 4.68 2.01
C ALA A 96 5.39 4.10 1.78
N TRP A 97 4.36 4.53 2.51
CA TRP A 97 2.99 4.06 2.32
C TRP A 97 2.39 4.45 0.98
N PHE A 98 2.74 5.62 0.44
CA PHE A 98 2.22 6.03 -0.88
C PHE A 98 2.75 5.12 -2.00
N ILE A 99 4.00 4.66 -1.89
CA ILE A 99 4.64 3.79 -2.87
C ILE A 99 4.31 2.30 -2.63
N LYS A 100 4.60 1.80 -1.43
CA LYS A 100 4.47 0.38 -1.08
C LYS A 100 3.04 -0.03 -0.73
N GLY A 101 2.25 0.88 -0.17
CA GLY A 101 0.85 0.63 0.21
C GLY A 101 -0.12 0.99 -0.92
N LEU A 102 -0.33 2.29 -1.17
CA LEU A 102 -1.33 2.74 -2.14
C LEU A 102 -1.05 2.24 -3.56
N ALA A 103 0.17 2.46 -4.05
CA ALA A 103 0.58 1.95 -5.36
C ALA A 103 1.04 0.48 -5.31
N GLY A 104 1.37 -0.05 -4.13
CA GLY A 104 1.69 -1.46 -3.96
C GLY A 104 3.07 -1.88 -4.46
N ILE A 105 3.96 -0.95 -4.79
CA ILE A 105 5.25 -1.27 -5.42
C ILE A 105 6.24 -1.68 -4.33
N GLU A 106 6.56 -2.97 -4.26
CA GLU A 106 7.40 -3.54 -3.20
C GLU A 106 8.57 -4.35 -3.78
N PRO A 107 9.80 -4.17 -3.26
CA PRO A 107 10.92 -5.01 -3.66
C PRO A 107 10.71 -6.44 -3.13
N THR A 108 11.29 -7.43 -3.81
CA THR A 108 11.35 -8.80 -3.30
C THR A 108 12.65 -9.05 -2.54
N VAL A 109 12.64 -10.02 -1.62
CA VAL A 109 13.84 -10.40 -0.85
C VAL A 109 14.86 -11.14 -1.72
N ASN A 110 14.39 -11.80 -2.79
CA ASN A 110 15.20 -12.72 -3.59
C ASN A 110 15.94 -12.06 -4.76
N ASP A 111 15.60 -10.82 -5.10
CA ASP A 111 16.16 -10.13 -6.26
C ASP A 111 16.27 -8.63 -6.00
N SER A 112 17.41 -8.04 -6.38
CA SER A 112 17.73 -6.65 -6.07
C SER A 112 17.36 -5.71 -7.21
N GLY A 113 17.16 -4.44 -6.88
CA GLY A 113 16.99 -3.38 -7.89
C GLY A 113 15.70 -3.50 -8.72
N TYR A 114 14.66 -4.16 -8.22
CA TYR A 114 13.38 -4.35 -8.91
C TYR A 114 13.47 -5.12 -10.24
N ARG A 115 14.45 -6.03 -10.36
CA ARG A 115 14.43 -7.03 -11.45
C ARG A 115 13.25 -7.99 -11.30
N THR A 116 13.01 -8.45 -10.07
CA THR A 116 11.78 -9.14 -9.68
C THR A 116 11.17 -8.41 -8.50
N PHE A 117 9.89 -8.05 -8.60
CA PHE A 117 9.21 -7.27 -7.56
C PHE A 117 7.74 -7.63 -7.41
N THR A 118 7.08 -7.06 -6.42
CA THR A 118 5.65 -7.25 -6.15
C THR A 118 4.91 -5.96 -6.44
N ILE A 119 3.72 -6.09 -7.02
CA ILE A 119 2.75 -5.00 -7.16
C ILE A 119 1.48 -5.44 -6.44
N ARG A 120 1.18 -4.82 -5.31
CA ARG A 120 0.01 -5.13 -4.49
C ARG A 120 -0.73 -3.85 -4.08
N PRO A 121 -1.50 -3.22 -4.99
CA PRO A 121 -2.07 -1.91 -4.71
C PRO A 121 -3.21 -2.02 -3.69
N HIS A 122 -3.22 -1.15 -2.68
CA HIS A 122 -4.24 -1.11 -1.66
C HIS A 122 -5.25 0.01 -1.89
N VAL A 123 -6.48 -0.39 -2.20
CA VAL A 123 -7.59 0.53 -2.48
C VAL A 123 -8.22 0.97 -1.16
N ILE A 124 -8.14 2.27 -0.89
CA ILE A 124 -8.65 2.88 0.34
C ILE A 124 -10.07 3.40 0.12
N GLN A 125 -10.99 3.15 1.03
CA GLN A 125 -12.41 3.47 0.90
C GLN A 125 -12.65 4.95 0.57
N LYS A 126 -11.97 5.86 1.27
CA LYS A 126 -12.11 7.33 1.09
C LYS A 126 -11.43 7.91 -0.15
N LEU A 127 -10.58 7.14 -0.83
CA LEU A 127 -9.86 7.60 -2.02
C LEU A 127 -10.54 7.08 -3.29
N THR A 128 -10.59 7.90 -4.33
CA THR A 128 -11.17 7.54 -5.63
C THR A 128 -10.13 7.01 -6.60
N TYR A 129 -8.88 7.44 -6.48
CA TYR A 129 -7.75 6.94 -7.25
C TYR A 129 -6.44 7.09 -6.49
N ALA A 130 -5.42 6.35 -6.92
CA ALA A 130 -4.02 6.62 -6.59
C ALA A 130 -3.14 6.25 -7.78
N LYS A 131 -2.03 6.98 -7.96
CA LYS A 131 -1.00 6.68 -8.95
C LYS A 131 0.36 6.99 -8.33
N ALA A 132 1.32 6.08 -8.48
CA ALA A 132 2.72 6.37 -8.21
C ALA A 132 3.63 5.73 -9.26
N GLY A 133 4.80 6.34 -9.40
CA GLY A 133 5.91 5.83 -10.20
C GLY A 133 7.15 5.68 -9.32
N LEU A 134 7.98 4.68 -9.63
CA LEU A 134 9.26 4.45 -9.00
C LEU A 134 10.32 4.21 -10.08
N GLU A 135 11.34 5.07 -10.10
CA GLU A 135 12.50 4.90 -10.97
C GLU A 135 13.36 3.73 -10.47
N SER A 136 13.59 2.76 -11.35
CA SER A 136 14.47 1.62 -11.09
C SER A 136 15.64 1.62 -12.10
N PRO A 137 16.71 0.84 -11.84
CA PRO A 137 17.79 0.66 -12.83
C PRO A 137 17.32 0.13 -14.20
N TYR A 138 16.14 -0.48 -14.26
CA TYR A 138 15.55 -1.02 -15.49
C TYR A 138 14.59 -0.03 -16.18
N GLY A 139 14.26 1.08 -15.51
CA GLY A 139 13.32 2.10 -15.97
C GLY A 139 12.16 2.34 -14.99
N LEU A 140 11.18 3.11 -15.44
CA LEU A 140 10.04 3.52 -14.63
C LEU A 140 9.07 2.36 -14.40
N ILE A 141 8.79 2.07 -13.13
CA ILE A 141 7.71 1.20 -12.69
C ILE A 141 6.52 2.09 -12.33
N GLU A 142 5.35 1.85 -12.92
CA GLU A 142 4.13 2.58 -12.57
C GLU A 142 3.04 1.64 -12.07
N SER A 143 2.33 2.08 -11.03
CA SER A 143 1.12 1.43 -10.55
C SER A 143 0.08 2.48 -10.20
N ALA A 144 -1.11 2.30 -10.78
CA ALA A 144 -2.24 3.16 -10.55
C ALA A 144 -3.51 2.34 -10.40
N TRP A 145 -4.43 2.83 -9.58
CA TRP A 145 -5.78 2.32 -9.52
C TRP A 145 -6.78 3.46 -9.45
N ARG A 146 -7.99 3.22 -9.96
CA ARG A 146 -9.13 4.15 -9.86
C ARG A 146 -10.43 3.38 -9.68
N LYS A 147 -11.31 3.89 -8.84
CA LYS A 147 -12.69 3.42 -8.71
C LYS A 147 -13.53 4.05 -9.80
N ARG A 148 -14.32 3.25 -10.50
CA ARG A 148 -15.27 3.69 -11.52
C ARG A 148 -16.49 2.79 -11.46
N ASP A 149 -17.63 3.36 -11.09
CA ASP A 149 -18.89 2.63 -10.93
C ASP A 149 -18.70 1.41 -10.00
N ASN A 150 -19.09 0.21 -10.46
CA ASN A 150 -18.92 -1.06 -9.74
C ASN A 150 -17.60 -1.77 -10.08
N LYS A 151 -16.57 -1.00 -10.47
CA LYS A 151 -15.28 -1.53 -10.88
C LYS A 151 -14.12 -0.76 -10.28
N ILE A 152 -13.00 -1.45 -10.14
CA ILE A 152 -11.70 -0.84 -9.89
C ILE A 152 -10.82 -1.15 -11.10
N ILE A 153 -10.26 -0.11 -11.70
CA ILE A 153 -9.37 -0.21 -12.86
C ILE A 153 -7.95 -0.04 -12.36
N TYR A 154 -7.10 -1.02 -12.63
CA TYR A 154 -5.68 -1.04 -12.29
C TYR A 154 -4.86 -0.88 -13.58
N ASN A 155 -3.98 0.11 -13.61
CA ASN A 155 -3.01 0.30 -14.68
C ASN A 155 -1.61 0.07 -14.13
N VAL A 156 -0.87 -0.83 -14.77
CA VAL A 156 0.45 -1.25 -14.31
C VAL A 156 1.44 -1.20 -15.49
N SER A 157 2.62 -0.62 -15.26
CA SER A 157 3.71 -0.58 -16.22
C SER A 157 4.95 -1.23 -15.62
N ILE A 158 5.51 -2.20 -16.34
CA ILE A 158 6.70 -2.94 -15.94
C ILE A 158 7.79 -2.71 -16.99
N PRO A 159 8.97 -2.19 -16.59
CA PRO A 159 10.05 -1.91 -17.53
C PRO A 159 10.65 -3.18 -18.12
N ILE A 160 11.32 -3.04 -19.26
CA ILE A 160 12.02 -4.13 -19.95
C ILE A 160 13.12 -4.70 -19.05
N GLY A 161 13.22 -6.03 -18.98
CA GLY A 161 14.20 -6.73 -18.15
C GLY A 161 13.73 -6.98 -16.71
N SER A 162 12.55 -6.49 -16.35
CA SER A 162 11.90 -6.77 -15.07
C SER A 162 10.63 -7.60 -15.23
N LYS A 163 10.24 -8.24 -14.13
CA LYS A 163 8.97 -8.97 -13.98
C LYS A 163 8.36 -8.71 -12.61
N ALA A 164 7.04 -8.82 -12.51
CA ALA A 164 6.34 -8.60 -11.25
C ALA A 164 5.32 -9.68 -10.92
N LYS A 165 5.09 -9.82 -9.62
CA LYS A 165 3.96 -10.52 -9.02
C LYS A 165 2.87 -9.51 -8.71
N LEU A 166 1.81 -9.50 -9.51
CA LEU A 166 0.67 -8.60 -9.31
C LEU A 166 -0.39 -9.30 -8.46
N TYR A 167 -0.83 -8.64 -7.39
CA TYR A 167 -1.91 -9.09 -6.52
C TYR A 167 -3.14 -8.22 -6.75
N LEU A 168 -4.28 -8.85 -7.06
CA LEU A 168 -5.57 -8.16 -7.19
C LEU A 168 -6.58 -8.75 -6.18
N PRO A 169 -7.35 -7.93 -5.44
CA PRO A 169 -8.20 -8.37 -4.33
C PRO A 169 -9.55 -8.95 -4.82
N ALA A 170 -9.52 -9.91 -5.74
CA ALA A 170 -10.70 -10.59 -6.25
C ALA A 170 -10.36 -11.96 -6.86
N PRO A 171 -11.34 -12.88 -6.94
CA PRO A 171 -11.17 -14.13 -7.66
C PRO A 171 -11.05 -13.90 -9.17
N VAL A 172 -10.39 -14.83 -9.88
CA VAL A 172 -10.17 -14.79 -11.35
C VAL A 172 -11.45 -14.44 -12.13
N SER A 173 -12.60 -14.97 -11.71
CA SER A 173 -13.88 -14.80 -12.39
C SER A 173 -14.40 -13.36 -12.45
N ARG A 174 -13.84 -12.45 -11.65
CA ARG A 174 -14.23 -11.02 -11.61
C ARG A 174 -13.22 -10.10 -12.27
N ILE A 175 -12.18 -10.67 -12.89
CA ILE A 175 -11.05 -9.93 -13.40
C ILE A 175 -11.02 -10.04 -14.92
N THR A 176 -10.89 -8.90 -15.57
CA THR A 176 -10.58 -8.82 -17.00
C THR A 176 -9.23 -8.14 -17.20
N GLU A 177 -8.49 -8.56 -18.21
CA GLU A 177 -7.29 -7.88 -18.69
C GLU A 177 -7.60 -7.32 -20.08
N SER A 178 -7.46 -6.01 -20.26
CA SER A 178 -7.74 -5.32 -21.53
C SER A 178 -9.10 -5.68 -22.14
N GLY A 179 -10.12 -5.88 -21.29
CA GLY A 179 -11.50 -6.23 -21.68
C GLY A 179 -11.77 -7.72 -21.88
N GLN A 180 -10.76 -8.60 -21.81
CA GLN A 180 -10.95 -10.06 -21.90
C GLN A 180 -10.95 -10.71 -20.51
N PRO A 181 -11.84 -11.69 -20.21
CA PRO A 181 -11.79 -12.43 -18.96
C PRO A 181 -10.41 -13.03 -18.71
N LEU A 182 -9.85 -12.85 -17.51
CA LEU A 182 -8.47 -13.25 -17.19
C LEU A 182 -8.21 -14.73 -17.48
N ALA A 183 -9.21 -15.60 -17.26
CA ALA A 183 -9.14 -17.03 -17.54
C ALA A 183 -8.98 -17.39 -19.04
N GLN A 184 -9.30 -16.46 -19.95
CA GLN A 184 -9.21 -16.64 -21.39
C GLN A 184 -7.93 -16.04 -21.99
N VAL A 185 -7.17 -15.28 -21.20
CA VAL A 185 -5.93 -14.64 -21.67
C VAL A 185 -4.84 -15.70 -21.80
N ALA A 186 -4.38 -15.95 -23.03
CA ALA A 186 -3.36 -16.94 -23.31
C ALA A 186 -2.04 -16.66 -22.56
N GLY A 187 -1.45 -17.70 -21.96
CA GLY A 187 -0.17 -17.59 -21.24
C GLY A 187 -0.25 -16.94 -19.85
N ARG A 188 -1.43 -16.50 -19.41
CA ARG A 188 -1.63 -15.87 -18.10
C ARG A 188 -1.67 -16.92 -16.99
N LYS A 189 -0.67 -16.88 -16.10
CA LYS A 189 -0.62 -17.74 -14.91
C LYS A 189 -1.20 -16.99 -13.71
N ALA A 190 -2.38 -17.40 -13.27
CA ALA A 190 -3.07 -16.88 -12.08
C ALA A 190 -3.15 -17.96 -11.00
N THR A 191 -3.04 -17.57 -9.72
CA THR A 191 -3.12 -18.50 -8.58
C THR A 191 -3.88 -17.84 -7.44
N ASP A 192 -4.84 -18.55 -6.85
CA ASP A 192 -5.62 -18.07 -5.72
C ASP A 192 -4.78 -18.02 -4.45
N GLU A 193 -4.87 -16.89 -3.74
CA GLU A 193 -4.22 -16.67 -2.46
C GLU A 193 -5.19 -16.90 -1.30
N LYS A 194 -4.64 -17.22 -0.12
CA LYS A 194 -5.44 -17.55 1.08
C LYS A 194 -6.31 -16.40 1.58
N ASP A 195 -5.99 -15.18 1.21
CA ASP A 195 -6.72 -13.96 1.59
C ASP A 195 -7.80 -13.56 0.58
N GLY A 196 -8.05 -14.39 -0.44
CA GLY A 196 -9.05 -14.14 -1.47
C GLY A 196 -8.58 -13.21 -2.58
N SER A 197 -7.31 -12.80 -2.57
CA SER A 197 -6.66 -12.17 -3.72
C SER A 197 -6.21 -13.20 -4.75
N ILE A 198 -5.93 -12.75 -5.96
CA ILE A 198 -5.27 -13.54 -7.00
C ILE A 198 -3.85 -13.03 -7.18
N LEU A 199 -2.90 -13.95 -7.31
CA LEU A 199 -1.54 -13.69 -7.77
C LEU A 199 -1.47 -13.90 -9.29
N ILE A 200 -0.97 -12.89 -10.00
CA ILE A 200 -0.76 -12.90 -11.45
C ILE A 200 0.72 -12.62 -11.72
N ASN A 201 1.38 -13.48 -12.48
CA ASN A 201 2.72 -13.20 -12.97
C ASN A 201 2.63 -12.35 -14.25
N VAL A 202 3.35 -11.23 -14.26
CA VAL A 202 3.39 -10.25 -15.35
C VAL A 202 4.85 -9.96 -15.70
N GLU A 203 5.18 -9.98 -16.98
CA GLU A 203 6.50 -9.66 -17.51
C GLU A 203 6.57 -8.15 -17.83
N SER A 204 7.61 -7.70 -18.51
CA SER A 204 7.68 -6.32 -18.99
C SER A 204 6.53 -5.99 -19.94
N GLY A 205 5.90 -4.83 -19.77
CA GLY A 205 4.78 -4.39 -20.57
C GLY A 205 3.85 -3.41 -19.83
N GLN A 206 2.81 -2.98 -20.54
CA GLN A 206 1.73 -2.18 -19.97
C GLN A 206 0.48 -3.05 -19.89
N TYR A 207 -0.17 -3.03 -18.73
CA TYR A 207 -1.33 -3.85 -18.45
C TYR A 207 -2.44 -3.00 -17.86
N GLN A 208 -3.67 -3.30 -18.27
CA GLN A 208 -4.88 -2.80 -17.66
C GLN A 208 -5.72 -3.96 -17.17
N PHE A 209 -6.00 -3.98 -15.87
CA PHE A 209 -6.91 -4.92 -15.25
C PHE A 209 -8.15 -4.20 -14.75
N GLU A 210 -9.31 -4.82 -14.91
CA GLU A 210 -10.53 -4.38 -14.27
C GLU A 210 -11.01 -5.45 -13.30
N VAL A 211 -11.34 -5.02 -12.09
CA VAL A 211 -11.91 -5.86 -11.04
C VAL A 211 -13.33 -5.41 -10.78
N THR A 212 -14.31 -6.28 -10.99
CA THR A 212 -15.70 -5.98 -10.63
C THR A 212 -15.88 -6.10 -9.12
N THR A 213 -16.34 -5.02 -8.48
CA THR A 213 -16.59 -4.97 -7.04
C THR A 213 -18.02 -5.40 -6.73
N ASN A 214 -18.20 -6.28 -5.75
CA ASN A 214 -19.51 -6.55 -5.17
C ASN A 214 -19.88 -5.43 -4.21
N ASN A 215 -20.39 -4.31 -4.71
CA ASN A 215 -21.11 -3.37 -3.85
C ASN A 215 -22.60 -3.53 -4.14
N ALA A 216 -23.27 -4.31 -3.29
CA ALA A 216 -24.62 -3.93 -2.89
C ALA A 216 -24.49 -2.58 -2.16
N GLN A 217 -25.42 -1.68 -2.47
CA GLN A 217 -25.57 -0.37 -1.85
C GLN A 217 -25.57 -0.43 -0.32
#